data_AF-A0A966GU55-F1
#
_entry.id   AF-A0A966GU55-F1
#
_cell.length_a   1.000
_cell.length_b   1.000
_cell.length_c   1.000
_cell.angle_alpha   90.00
_cell.angle_beta   90.00
_cell.angle_gamma   90.00
#
_symmetry.space_group_name_H-M   'P 1'
#
loop_
_entity.id
_entity.type
_entity.pdbx_description
1 polymer ?
#
loop_
_entity_poly.entity_id
_entity_poly.type
_entity_poly.pdbx_seq_one_letter_code
_entity_poly.pdbx_strand_id
1 'polypeptide(L)'
;MAEKYITARNEIISGYLNNEVIESNPNLYGQYTMVSANLTNYLPDVDPHEHMEVFIQLLRHKKLSKLEQANEVALKYLKIEGADTIFENFKGGAIITTFHTGSYRIINLFLAKKKIPFTLVIGNSIIGQEGSEYISTFRNLGKNNSSSHFRIIDAENVLSGLRMLRELKEGRILLLYLDGNSGAGIETASNENRCIIDFLGQQLYVRKGIGHLAYTANVPILPIIGYRPSWDEIRLKIDDPIVPNKAISRENFSVAVTQYLYSQASSIIREYPEQWEAWLNLHKVVKIFKRSSFSTTITSGNIVTFNLRHFGLFQIGDRSFLLQKNLYQSFVIPTPLFKQLKKTICQPVNVEEFEPVTLDELITNGVLIYKE
;
A
#
# COMPACT_ATOMS: atom_id res chain seq x y z
N MET A 1 -11.79 4.56 28.81
CA MET A 1 -11.09 4.01 27.62
C MET A 1 -11.83 4.31 26.31
N ALA A 2 -13.15 4.12 26.23
CA ALA A 2 -13.93 4.42 25.02
C ALA A 2 -13.92 5.90 24.61
N GLU A 3 -14.11 6.81 25.56
CA GLU A 3 -14.08 8.26 25.30
C GLU A 3 -12.74 8.72 24.72
N LYS A 4 -11.62 8.30 25.34
CA LYS A 4 -10.26 8.59 24.84
C LYS A 4 -10.03 8.09 23.41
N TYR A 5 -10.56 6.91 23.04
CA TYR A 5 -10.50 6.41 21.67
C TYR A 5 -11.28 7.29 20.71
N ILE A 6 -12.53 7.61 21.05
CA ILE A 6 -13.42 8.40 20.20
C ILE A 6 -12.83 9.79 19.96
N THR A 7 -12.32 10.44 21.01
CA THR A 7 -11.63 11.74 20.90
C THR A 7 -10.43 11.65 19.96
N ALA A 8 -9.50 10.72 20.19
CA ALA A 8 -8.30 10.56 19.36
C ALA A 8 -8.64 10.19 17.90
N ARG A 9 -9.67 9.35 17.68
CA ARG A 9 -10.17 9.01 16.35
C ARG A 9 -10.69 10.25 15.64
N ASN A 10 -11.55 11.01 16.32
CA ASN A 10 -12.15 12.21 15.74
C ASN A 10 -11.09 13.27 15.43
N GLU A 11 -10.08 13.44 16.29
CA GLU A 11 -8.93 14.31 16.04
C GLU A 11 -8.10 13.88 14.81
N ILE A 12 -7.97 12.59 14.53
CA ILE A 12 -7.28 12.12 13.31
C ILE A 12 -8.14 12.41 12.07
N ILE A 13 -9.46 12.17 12.15
CA ILE A 13 -10.39 12.39 11.03
C ILE A 13 -10.50 13.87 10.70
N SER A 14 -10.68 14.73 11.70
CA SER A 14 -10.74 16.18 11.54
C SER A 14 -9.36 16.85 11.45
N GLY A 15 -8.29 16.06 11.55
CA GLY A 15 -6.94 16.54 11.80
C GLY A 15 -6.36 17.45 10.73
N TYR A 16 -5.41 18.28 11.17
CA TYR A 16 -4.77 19.39 10.47
C TYR A 16 -3.94 19.03 9.21
N LEU A 17 -3.84 17.76 8.81
CA LEU A 17 -3.16 17.42 7.56
C LEU A 17 -3.93 18.04 6.39
N ASN A 18 -3.29 19.00 5.74
CA ASN A 18 -3.80 19.76 4.59
C ASN A 18 -2.65 20.00 3.59
N ASN A 19 -2.98 20.60 2.44
CA ASN A 19 -2.00 20.83 1.37
C ASN A 19 -0.78 21.62 1.84
N GLU A 20 -0.98 22.68 2.65
CA GLU A 20 0.11 23.54 3.14
C GLU A 20 1.14 22.77 3.98
N VAL A 21 0.67 21.88 4.87
CA VAL A 21 1.55 21.02 5.67
C VAL A 21 2.36 20.06 4.80
N ILE A 22 1.74 19.49 3.76
CA ILE A 22 2.44 18.59 2.85
C ILE A 22 3.46 19.35 2.00
N GLU A 23 3.08 20.50 1.43
CA GLU A 23 3.89 21.29 0.51
C GLU A 23 5.09 21.98 1.16
N SER A 24 4.98 22.29 2.46
CA SER A 24 6.06 22.88 3.27
C SER A 24 7.06 21.84 3.77
N ASN A 25 6.75 20.54 3.68
CA ASN A 25 7.63 19.45 4.11
C ASN A 25 8.19 18.70 2.88
N PRO A 26 9.46 18.90 2.51
CA PRO A 26 10.03 18.27 1.31
C PRO A 26 9.93 16.75 1.29
N ASN A 27 10.05 16.09 2.45
CA ASN A 27 9.95 14.63 2.53
C ASN A 27 8.52 14.14 2.27
N LEU A 28 7.51 14.80 2.84
CA LEU A 28 6.11 14.47 2.59
C LEU A 28 5.71 14.78 1.14
N TYR A 29 6.16 15.92 0.60
CA TYR A 29 5.91 16.28 -0.79
C TYR A 29 6.58 15.31 -1.78
N GLY A 30 7.77 14.81 -1.45
CA GLY A 30 8.42 13.74 -2.21
C GLY A 30 7.65 12.42 -2.18
N GLN A 31 7.11 12.03 -1.02
CA GLN A 31 6.23 10.86 -0.92
C GLN A 31 4.94 11.05 -1.73
N TYR A 32 4.29 12.21 -1.61
CA TYR A 32 3.15 12.59 -2.44
C TYR A 32 3.48 12.44 -3.93
N THR A 33 4.64 12.93 -4.36
CA THR A 33 5.04 12.88 -5.77
C THR A 33 5.16 11.45 -6.29
N MET A 34 5.69 10.53 -5.47
CA MET A 34 5.74 9.10 -5.80
C MET A 34 4.37 8.43 -5.78
N VAL A 35 3.51 8.77 -4.81
CA VAL A 35 2.11 8.30 -4.77
C VAL A 35 1.34 8.78 -5.99
N SER A 36 1.49 10.04 -6.36
CA SER A 36 0.89 10.65 -7.55
C SER A 36 1.33 9.97 -8.84
N ALA A 37 2.61 9.55 -8.93
CA ALA A 37 3.09 8.71 -10.03
C ALA A 37 2.42 7.33 -10.04
N ASN A 38 2.27 6.70 -8.87
CA ASN A 38 1.59 5.41 -8.75
C ASN A 38 0.12 5.48 -9.14
N LEU A 39 -0.62 6.49 -8.67
CA LEU A 39 -2.02 6.72 -9.03
C LEU A 39 -2.15 6.95 -10.55
N THR A 40 -1.33 7.82 -11.13
CA THR A 40 -1.34 8.06 -12.59
C THR A 40 -1.17 6.77 -13.39
N ASN A 41 -0.24 5.89 -12.98
CA ASN A 41 0.08 4.71 -13.75
C ASN A 41 -0.95 3.58 -13.55
N TYR A 42 -1.40 3.37 -12.31
CA TYR A 42 -2.24 2.22 -11.95
C TYR A 42 -3.74 2.55 -11.91
N LEU A 43 -4.10 3.80 -11.64
CA LEU A 43 -5.47 4.33 -11.65
C LEU A 43 -5.56 5.59 -12.53
N PRO A 44 -5.31 5.47 -13.85
CA PRO A 44 -5.24 6.63 -14.77
C PRO A 44 -6.53 7.45 -14.87
N ASP A 45 -7.65 6.87 -14.40
CA ASP A 45 -8.98 7.47 -14.36
C ASP A 45 -9.11 8.50 -13.22
N VAL A 46 -8.25 8.44 -12.19
CA VAL A 46 -8.22 9.43 -11.11
C VAL A 46 -7.56 10.71 -11.63
N ASP A 47 -8.17 11.86 -11.37
CA ASP A 47 -7.63 13.15 -11.79
C ASP A 47 -6.33 13.46 -11.01
N PRO A 48 -5.21 13.79 -11.68
CA PRO A 48 -4.00 14.26 -11.03
C PRO A 48 -4.19 15.42 -10.02
N HIS A 49 -5.23 16.23 -10.19
CA HIS A 49 -5.57 17.30 -9.25
C HIS A 49 -6.15 16.77 -7.92
N GLU A 50 -6.71 15.56 -7.90
CA GLU A 50 -7.25 14.91 -6.70
C GLU A 50 -6.19 14.11 -5.93
N HIS A 51 -5.02 13.83 -6.54
CA HIS A 51 -3.99 12.97 -5.93
C HIS A 51 -3.49 13.48 -4.58
N MET A 52 -3.47 14.79 -4.35
CA MET A 52 -3.08 15.36 -3.05
C MET A 52 -4.07 14.99 -1.95
N GLU A 53 -5.37 15.06 -2.25
CA GLU A 53 -6.42 14.67 -1.30
C GLU A 53 -6.35 13.17 -1.01
N VAL A 54 -6.19 12.34 -2.04
CA VAL A 54 -5.98 10.89 -1.87
C VAL A 54 -4.77 10.61 -0.96
N PHE A 55 -3.67 11.34 -1.14
CA PHE A 55 -2.48 11.19 -0.30
C PHE A 55 -2.71 11.64 1.16
N ILE A 56 -3.41 12.75 1.38
CA ILE A 56 -3.77 13.23 2.72
C ILE A 56 -4.64 12.19 3.44
N GLN A 57 -5.66 11.68 2.75
CA GLN A 57 -6.55 10.65 3.29
C GLN A 57 -5.80 9.36 3.58
N LEU A 58 -4.85 8.97 2.73
CA LEU A 58 -3.97 7.83 2.98
C LEU A 58 -3.18 7.97 4.28
N LEU A 59 -2.62 9.14 4.54
CA LEU A 59 -1.90 9.39 5.80
C LEU A 59 -2.86 9.35 7.01
N ARG A 60 -4.11 9.81 6.87
CA ARG A 60 -5.14 9.70 7.91
C ARG A 60 -5.51 8.24 8.18
N HIS A 61 -5.80 7.45 7.15
CA HIS A 61 -6.08 6.02 7.29
C HIS A 61 -4.93 5.26 7.94
N LYS A 62 -3.69 5.55 7.56
CA LYS A 62 -2.49 4.98 8.19
C LYS A 62 -2.44 5.25 9.69
N LYS A 63 -2.71 6.50 10.11
CA LYS A 63 -2.77 6.88 11.54
C LYS A 63 -3.92 6.18 12.27
N LEU A 64 -5.11 6.12 11.67
CA LEU A 64 -6.26 5.42 12.25
C LEU A 64 -5.97 3.93 12.46
N SER A 65 -5.40 3.25 11.45
CA SER A 65 -5.06 1.83 11.56
C SER A 65 -4.07 1.55 12.69
N LYS A 66 -3.17 2.51 13.01
CA LYS A 66 -2.28 2.42 14.18
C LYS A 66 -3.02 2.66 15.49
N LEU A 67 -3.99 3.59 15.54
CA LEU A 67 -4.81 3.82 16.72
C LEU A 67 -5.69 2.59 17.06
N GLU A 68 -6.32 2.02 16.04
CA GLU A 68 -7.30 0.94 16.17
C GLU A 68 -6.65 -0.40 16.59
N GLN A 69 -5.41 -0.66 16.18
CA GLN A 69 -4.70 -1.90 16.55
C GLN A 69 -4.60 -2.11 18.07
N ALA A 70 -4.57 -1.01 18.83
CA ALA A 70 -4.31 -1.00 20.26
C ALA A 70 -5.57 -0.75 21.09
N ASN A 71 -6.74 -0.70 20.46
CA ASN A 71 -7.96 -0.27 21.14
C ASN A 71 -9.14 -1.20 20.87
N GLU A 72 -9.53 -2.00 21.87
CA GLU A 72 -10.67 -2.92 21.77
C GLU A 72 -12.00 -2.21 21.41
N VAL A 73 -12.12 -0.91 21.67
CA VAL A 73 -13.31 -0.12 21.31
C VAL A 73 -13.48 -0.05 19.80
N ALA A 74 -12.39 -0.13 19.02
CA ALA A 74 -12.45 -0.17 17.56
C ALA A 74 -13.22 -1.39 17.03
N LEU A 75 -13.23 -2.51 17.77
CA LEU A 75 -14.01 -3.70 17.39
C LEU A 75 -15.53 -3.45 17.38
N LYS A 76 -16.03 -2.38 18.02
CA LYS A 76 -17.46 -2.01 17.95
C LYS A 76 -17.85 -1.45 16.57
N TYR A 77 -16.89 -0.96 15.82
CA TYR A 77 -17.08 -0.43 14.47
C TYR A 77 -16.79 -1.48 13.40
N LEU A 78 -16.29 -2.66 13.80
CA LEU A 78 -15.96 -3.76 12.90
C LEU A 78 -17.21 -4.54 12.50
N LYS A 79 -17.42 -4.66 11.19
CA LYS A 79 -18.36 -5.59 10.57
C LYS A 79 -17.60 -6.62 9.74
N ILE A 80 -18.10 -7.86 9.76
CA ILE A 80 -17.57 -8.94 8.92
C ILE A 80 -18.51 -9.09 7.72
N GLU A 81 -17.93 -9.09 6.53
CA GLU A 81 -18.61 -9.41 5.28
C GLU A 81 -18.13 -10.79 4.82
N GLY A 82 -19.07 -11.70 4.51
CA GLY A 82 -18.78 -13.11 4.26
C GLY A 82 -18.99 -14.01 5.50
N ALA A 83 -18.51 -15.25 5.43
CA ALA A 83 -18.75 -16.26 6.47
C ALA A 83 -17.76 -16.15 7.63
N ASP A 84 -18.16 -15.48 8.71
CA ASP A 84 -17.36 -15.33 9.94
C ASP A 84 -17.16 -16.65 10.72
N THR A 85 -18.08 -17.60 10.54
CA THR A 85 -18.02 -18.95 11.15
C THR A 85 -16.79 -19.76 10.73
N ILE A 86 -16.05 -19.32 9.71
CA ILE A 86 -14.83 -19.99 9.25
C ILE A 86 -13.82 -20.15 10.38
N PHE A 87 -13.75 -19.19 11.30
CA PHE A 87 -12.82 -19.23 12.43
C PHE A 87 -13.27 -20.14 13.58
N GLU A 88 -14.58 -20.33 13.74
CA GLU A 88 -15.16 -21.15 14.81
C GLU A 88 -15.06 -22.64 14.47
N ASN A 89 -15.10 -22.97 13.17
CA ASN A 89 -15.06 -24.34 12.67
C ASN A 89 -13.68 -24.76 12.14
N PHE A 90 -12.68 -23.87 12.19
CA PHE A 90 -11.38 -24.16 11.61
C PHE A 90 -10.63 -25.23 12.41
N LYS A 91 -10.33 -26.36 11.78
CA LYS A 91 -9.50 -27.43 12.35
C LYS A 91 -8.21 -27.55 11.53
N GLY A 92 -7.07 -27.26 12.15
CA GLY A 92 -5.75 -27.37 11.53
C GLY A 92 -5.12 -26.02 11.19
N GLY A 93 -4.06 -26.05 10.38
CA GLY A 93 -3.32 -24.85 9.99
C GLY A 93 -3.96 -24.14 8.80
N ALA A 94 -3.81 -22.82 8.73
CA ALA A 94 -4.30 -21.98 7.65
C ALA A 94 -3.35 -20.81 7.41
N ILE A 95 -3.47 -20.19 6.24
CA ILE A 95 -2.83 -18.91 5.97
C ILE A 95 -3.90 -17.84 5.76
N ILE A 96 -4.03 -16.88 6.67
CA ILE A 96 -4.73 -15.63 6.41
C ILE A 96 -3.83 -14.74 5.56
N THR A 97 -4.34 -14.33 4.40
CA THR A 97 -3.72 -13.31 3.56
C THR A 97 -4.54 -12.03 3.61
N THR A 98 -3.86 -10.92 3.84
CA THR A 98 -4.48 -9.60 3.83
C THR A 98 -3.58 -8.58 3.12
N PHE A 99 -4.05 -7.34 3.02
CA PHE A 99 -3.38 -6.21 2.40
C PHE A 99 -3.32 -5.06 3.40
N HIS A 100 -2.43 -4.09 3.18
CA HIS A 100 -2.39 -2.87 3.99
C HIS A 100 -3.51 -1.89 3.57
N THR A 101 -4.75 -2.39 3.50
CA THR A 101 -5.96 -1.63 3.14
C THR A 101 -6.85 -1.39 4.36
N GLY A 102 -7.47 -0.21 4.41
CA GLY A 102 -8.41 0.12 5.49
C GLY A 102 -7.76 -0.02 6.88
N SER A 103 -8.49 -0.59 7.83
CA SER A 103 -7.98 -0.92 9.17
C SER A 103 -7.29 -2.29 9.20
N TYR A 104 -6.36 -2.56 8.29
CA TYR A 104 -5.74 -3.89 8.13
C TYR A 104 -5.14 -4.50 9.39
N ARG A 105 -4.80 -3.70 10.41
CA ARG A 105 -4.26 -4.21 11.67
C ARG A 105 -5.33 -4.80 12.60
N ILE A 106 -6.60 -4.47 12.38
CA ILE A 106 -7.74 -4.86 13.24
C ILE A 106 -7.94 -6.37 13.27
N ILE A 107 -7.60 -7.10 12.20
CA ILE A 107 -7.72 -8.56 12.17
C ILE A 107 -6.89 -9.21 13.28
N ASN A 108 -5.70 -8.65 13.61
CA ASN A 108 -4.88 -9.17 14.69
C ASN A 108 -5.60 -9.03 16.05
N LEU A 109 -6.24 -7.87 16.27
CA LEU A 109 -7.02 -7.60 17.48
C LEU A 109 -8.27 -8.48 17.55
N PHE A 110 -8.97 -8.66 16.44
CA PHE A 110 -10.11 -9.56 16.32
C PHE A 110 -9.74 -11.00 16.68
N LEU A 111 -8.68 -11.54 16.08
CA LEU A 111 -8.20 -12.90 16.36
C LEU A 111 -7.79 -13.07 17.83
N ALA A 112 -7.05 -12.10 18.37
CA ALA A 112 -6.67 -12.10 19.77
C ALA A 112 -7.88 -12.08 20.71
N LYS A 113 -8.91 -11.27 20.42
CA LYS A 113 -10.13 -11.16 21.22
C LYS A 113 -10.95 -12.44 21.19
N LYS A 114 -11.02 -13.11 20.03
CA LYS A 114 -11.64 -14.42 19.83
C LYS A 114 -10.79 -15.59 20.35
N LYS A 115 -9.60 -15.31 20.91
CA LYS A 115 -8.63 -16.31 21.41
C LYS A 115 -8.19 -17.32 20.36
N ILE A 116 -8.19 -16.93 19.09
CA ILE A 116 -7.73 -17.77 17.99
C ILE A 116 -6.19 -17.73 17.96
N PRO A 117 -5.50 -18.88 18.10
CA PRO A 117 -4.04 -18.89 18.04
C PRO A 117 -3.53 -18.55 16.64
N PHE A 118 -2.69 -17.53 16.53
CA PHE A 118 -2.09 -17.14 15.25
C PHE A 118 -0.65 -16.68 15.39
N THR A 119 0.05 -16.71 14.26
CA THR A 119 1.44 -16.29 14.13
C THR A 119 1.53 -15.23 13.06
N LEU A 120 1.92 -14.03 13.48
CA LEU A 120 2.06 -12.87 12.61
C LEU A 120 3.45 -12.88 11.95
N VAL A 121 3.49 -12.71 10.63
CA VAL A 121 4.74 -12.65 9.86
C VAL A 121 4.99 -11.21 9.43
N ILE A 122 6.08 -10.60 9.90
CA ILE A 122 6.44 -9.18 9.65
C ILE A 122 7.91 -9.04 9.26
N GLY A 123 8.24 -8.00 8.49
CA GLY A 123 9.63 -7.71 8.12
C GLY A 123 10.46 -7.14 9.28
N ASN A 124 11.77 -7.34 9.24
CA ASN A 124 12.70 -6.98 10.33
C ASN A 124 12.71 -5.48 10.64
N SER A 125 12.56 -4.62 9.62
CA SER A 125 12.47 -3.15 9.81
C SER A 125 11.29 -2.72 10.69
N ILE A 126 10.16 -3.44 10.62
CA ILE A 126 8.99 -3.22 11.48
C ILE A 126 9.27 -3.75 12.89
N ILE A 127 9.96 -4.88 13.02
CA ILE A 127 10.35 -5.43 14.32
C ILE A 127 11.23 -4.45 15.11
N GLY A 128 12.18 -3.79 14.43
CA GLY A 128 13.07 -2.81 15.06
C GLY A 128 12.39 -1.50 15.45
N GLN A 129 11.46 -1.00 14.64
CA GLN A 129 10.82 0.32 14.84
C GLN A 129 9.54 0.26 15.67
N GLU A 130 8.70 -0.76 15.42
CA GLU A 130 7.37 -0.88 16.02
C GLU A 130 7.17 -2.19 16.77
N GLY A 131 8.11 -3.14 16.64
CA GLY A 131 7.96 -4.49 17.19
C GLY A 131 7.75 -4.49 18.70
N SER A 132 8.41 -3.62 19.47
CA SER A 132 8.20 -3.53 20.92
C SER A 132 6.81 -3.00 21.30
N GLU A 133 6.27 -2.03 20.54
CA GLU A 133 4.91 -1.48 20.73
C GLU A 133 3.84 -2.50 20.30
N TYR A 134 4.06 -3.16 19.15
CA TYR A 134 3.22 -4.26 18.65
C TYR A 134 3.17 -5.41 19.66
N ILE A 135 4.35 -5.90 20.04
CA ILE A 135 4.53 -7.01 20.96
C ILE A 135 3.97 -6.66 22.33
N SER A 136 4.22 -5.46 22.86
CA SER A 136 3.69 -5.05 24.16
C SER A 136 2.17 -4.92 24.11
N THR A 137 1.59 -4.39 23.03
CA THR A 137 0.13 -4.32 22.84
C THR A 137 -0.49 -5.72 22.83
N PHE A 138 0.01 -6.64 22.00
CA PHE A 138 -0.53 -8.01 21.94
C PHE A 138 -0.21 -8.86 23.18
N ARG A 139 0.95 -8.67 23.82
CA ARG A 139 1.24 -9.28 25.12
C ARG A 139 0.35 -8.73 26.23
N ASN A 140 0.01 -7.44 26.22
CA ASN A 140 -0.86 -6.83 27.22
C ASN A 140 -2.33 -7.27 27.02
N LEU A 141 -2.80 -7.35 25.77
CA LEU A 141 -4.08 -8.00 25.44
C LEU A 141 -4.08 -9.48 25.86
N GLY A 142 -2.89 -10.11 25.82
CA GLY A 142 -2.61 -11.45 26.31
C GLY A 142 -2.22 -11.57 27.79
N LYS A 143 -2.21 -10.54 28.64
CA LYS A 143 -1.80 -10.73 30.06
C LYS A 143 -2.71 -11.66 30.85
N ASN A 144 -3.91 -11.95 30.33
CA ASN A 144 -4.83 -12.97 30.83
C ASN A 144 -4.78 -14.30 30.05
N ASN A 145 -3.87 -14.45 29.07
CA ASN A 145 -3.72 -15.65 28.23
C ASN A 145 -2.24 -16.01 28.07
N SER A 146 -1.91 -17.28 28.29
CA SER A 146 -0.57 -17.81 28.08
C SER A 146 0.00 -17.41 26.70
N SER A 147 1.32 -17.15 26.66
CA SER A 147 2.14 -16.81 25.48
C SER A 147 2.05 -17.79 24.29
N SER A 148 1.21 -18.82 24.40
CA SER A 148 0.91 -19.81 23.37
C SER A 148 0.00 -19.29 22.25
N HIS A 149 -0.76 -18.19 22.43
CA HIS A 149 -1.78 -17.79 21.46
C HIS A 149 -1.26 -16.85 20.36
N PHE A 150 -0.22 -16.05 20.62
CA PHE A 150 0.35 -15.11 19.64
C PHE A 150 1.86 -15.29 19.51
N ARG A 151 2.34 -15.44 18.27
CA ARG A 151 3.77 -15.52 17.94
C ARG A 151 4.09 -14.57 16.78
N ILE A 152 5.37 -14.22 16.65
CA ILE A 152 5.89 -13.43 15.54
C ILE A 152 7.02 -14.18 14.85
N ILE A 153 7.01 -14.16 13.52
CA ILE A 153 8.11 -14.61 12.68
C ILE A 153 8.61 -13.41 11.87
N ASP A 154 9.93 -13.21 11.87
CA ASP A 154 10.61 -12.30 10.97
C ASP A 154 10.63 -12.89 9.54
N ALA A 155 10.02 -12.19 8.59
CA ALA A 155 9.92 -12.60 7.19
C ALA A 155 11.27 -12.59 6.45
N GLU A 156 12.21 -11.76 6.89
CA GLU A 156 13.50 -11.56 6.22
C GLU A 156 14.56 -12.56 6.69
N ASN A 157 14.31 -13.28 7.79
CA ASN A 157 15.15 -14.36 8.26
C ASN A 157 15.19 -15.52 7.26
N VAL A 158 16.38 -16.05 6.96
CA VAL A 158 16.57 -17.16 6.01
C VAL A 158 15.78 -18.42 6.40
N LEU A 159 15.56 -18.65 7.70
CA LEU A 159 14.82 -19.80 8.23
C LEU A 159 13.31 -19.53 8.39
N SER A 160 12.82 -18.35 8.00
CA SER A 160 11.42 -17.95 8.14
C SER A 160 10.46 -18.94 7.47
N GLY A 161 10.79 -19.38 6.24
CA GLY A 161 10.02 -20.38 5.50
C GLY A 161 9.83 -21.69 6.26
N LEU A 162 10.90 -22.23 6.85
CA LEU A 162 10.85 -23.46 7.63
C LEU A 162 10.04 -23.30 8.92
N ARG A 163 10.18 -22.16 9.61
CA ARG A 163 9.40 -21.83 10.81
C ARG A 163 7.91 -21.72 10.48
N MET A 164 7.57 -21.02 9.41
CA MET A 164 6.18 -20.89 8.93
C MET A 164 5.57 -22.26 8.61
N LEU A 165 6.30 -23.13 7.90
CA LEU A 165 5.83 -24.48 7.60
C LEU A 165 5.58 -25.32 8.87
N ARG A 166 6.44 -25.17 9.88
CA ARG A 166 6.27 -25.85 11.17
C ARG A 166 5.00 -25.38 11.88
N GLU A 167 4.77 -24.08 11.98
CA GLU A 167 3.57 -23.51 12.61
C GLU A 167 2.28 -24.01 11.92
N LEU A 168 2.27 -24.08 10.59
CA LEU A 168 1.13 -24.61 9.83
C LEU A 168 0.88 -26.09 10.14
N LYS A 169 1.93 -26.90 10.22
CA LYS A 169 1.83 -28.33 10.58
C LYS A 169 1.38 -28.55 12.02
N GLU A 170 1.71 -27.63 12.92
CA GLU A 170 1.23 -27.61 14.31
C GLU A 170 -0.24 -27.13 14.43
N GLY A 171 -0.90 -26.85 13.31
CA GLY A 171 -2.30 -26.46 13.29
C GLY A 171 -2.54 -24.97 13.59
N ARG A 172 -1.51 -24.13 13.45
CA ARG A 172 -1.63 -22.68 13.72
C ARG A 172 -1.97 -21.90 12.47
N ILE A 173 -2.65 -20.78 12.66
CA ILE A 173 -2.92 -19.82 11.59
C ILE A 173 -1.70 -18.92 11.41
N LEU A 174 -1.23 -18.77 10.18
CA LEU A 174 -0.30 -17.70 9.82
C LEU A 174 -1.08 -16.50 9.30
N LEU A 175 -0.70 -15.29 9.71
CA LEU A 175 -1.22 -14.04 9.15
C LEU A 175 -0.10 -13.32 8.41
N LEU A 176 -0.32 -13.07 7.11
CA LEU A 176 0.65 -12.40 6.23
C LEU A 176 0.00 -11.27 5.42
N TYR A 177 0.76 -10.19 5.24
CA TYR A 177 0.41 -9.09 4.33
C TYR A 177 1.05 -9.33 2.96
N LEU A 178 0.22 -9.52 1.93
CA LEU A 178 0.67 -9.94 0.60
C LEU A 178 1.41 -8.82 -0.16
N ASP A 179 1.04 -7.58 0.08
CA ASP A 179 1.55 -6.35 -0.56
C ASP A 179 2.78 -5.76 0.15
N GLY A 180 3.28 -6.38 1.21
CA GLY A 180 4.56 -5.99 1.81
C GLY A 180 5.77 -6.26 0.92
N ASN A 181 5.67 -7.26 0.03
CA ASN A 181 6.71 -7.75 -0.89
C ASN A 181 8.12 -7.99 -0.28
N SER A 182 8.25 -7.98 1.04
CA SER A 182 9.44 -8.38 1.79
C SER A 182 9.57 -9.90 1.90
N GLY A 183 10.78 -10.40 2.13
CA GLY A 183 11.04 -11.82 2.38
C GLY A 183 12.49 -12.20 2.12
N ALA A 184 12.90 -13.38 2.59
CA ALA A 184 14.26 -13.89 2.40
C ALA A 184 14.69 -13.92 0.90
N GLY A 185 15.99 -13.70 0.66
CA GLY A 185 16.63 -13.68 -0.66
C GLY A 185 16.90 -12.27 -1.22
N ILE A 186 17.75 -12.19 -2.24
CA ILE A 186 18.19 -10.91 -2.84
C ILE A 186 17.03 -10.29 -3.63
N GLU A 187 16.82 -8.98 -3.48
CA GLU A 187 15.82 -8.20 -4.23
C GLU A 187 16.27 -7.91 -5.67
N THR A 188 16.49 -8.95 -6.48
CA THR A 188 16.72 -8.78 -7.93
C THR A 188 15.44 -9.01 -8.72
N ALA A 189 15.36 -8.41 -9.91
CA ALA A 189 14.30 -8.68 -10.89
C ALA A 189 14.29 -10.15 -11.36
N SER A 190 15.41 -10.86 -11.22
CA SER A 190 15.60 -12.27 -11.56
C SER A 190 15.28 -13.25 -10.42
N ASN A 191 14.76 -12.80 -9.28
CA ASN A 191 14.45 -13.69 -8.16
C ASN A 191 13.29 -14.63 -8.52
N GLU A 192 13.57 -15.93 -8.58
CA GLU A 192 12.59 -17.00 -8.89
C GLU A 192 11.37 -17.00 -7.96
N ASN A 193 11.47 -16.38 -6.77
CA ASN A 193 10.34 -16.26 -5.84
C ASN A 193 9.36 -15.15 -6.20
N ARG A 194 9.60 -14.40 -7.28
CA ARG A 194 8.68 -13.41 -7.82
C ARG A 194 7.85 -14.00 -8.98
N CYS A 195 6.69 -13.40 -9.20
CA CYS A 195 5.90 -13.56 -10.41
C CYS A 195 5.42 -12.19 -10.86
N ILE A 196 4.97 -12.13 -12.11
CA ILE A 196 4.30 -10.96 -12.65
C ILE A 196 2.80 -11.21 -12.52
N ILE A 197 2.09 -10.21 -12.03
CA ILE A 197 0.64 -10.20 -12.00
C ILE A 197 0.11 -8.99 -12.76
N ASP A 198 -1.10 -9.12 -13.28
CA ASP A 198 -1.90 -7.98 -13.73
C ASP A 198 -2.55 -7.33 -12.51
N PHE A 199 -2.41 -6.01 -12.39
CA PHE A 199 -2.94 -5.26 -11.26
C PHE A 199 -3.34 -3.84 -11.68
N LEU A 200 -4.64 -3.54 -11.53
CA LEU A 200 -5.24 -2.29 -11.95
C LEU A 200 -4.90 -1.96 -13.41
N GLY A 201 -4.33 -0.79 -13.71
CA GLY A 201 -3.94 -0.40 -15.06
C GLY A 201 -2.63 -1.00 -15.59
N GLN A 202 -1.86 -1.72 -14.75
CA GLN A 202 -0.47 -2.14 -15.06
C GLN A 202 -0.17 -3.55 -14.54
N GLN A 203 1.11 -3.86 -14.32
CA GLN A 203 1.60 -5.11 -13.76
C GLN A 203 2.51 -4.87 -12.56
N LEU A 204 2.64 -5.87 -11.68
CA LEU A 204 3.54 -5.83 -10.53
C LEU A 204 4.47 -7.02 -10.47
N TYR A 205 5.68 -6.83 -9.95
CA TYR A 205 6.58 -7.90 -9.53
C TYR A 205 6.31 -8.26 -8.06
N VAL A 206 5.62 -9.38 -7.82
CA VAL A 206 5.15 -9.76 -6.48
C VAL A 206 5.69 -11.13 -6.06
N ARG A 207 5.90 -11.33 -4.76
CA ARG A 207 6.31 -12.62 -4.21
C ARG A 207 5.17 -13.63 -4.23
N LYS A 208 5.45 -14.84 -4.70
CA LYS A 208 4.51 -15.98 -4.74
C LYS A 208 4.68 -16.99 -3.60
N GLY A 209 5.51 -16.65 -2.62
CA GLY A 209 5.89 -17.56 -1.52
C GLY A 209 4.71 -18.04 -0.66
N ILE A 210 3.64 -17.26 -0.56
CA ILE A 210 2.43 -17.67 0.17
C ILE A 210 1.75 -18.87 -0.50
N GLY A 211 1.57 -18.83 -1.82
CA GLY A 211 1.01 -19.97 -2.57
C GLY A 211 1.89 -21.21 -2.44
N HIS A 212 3.21 -21.03 -2.45
CA HIS A 212 4.17 -22.11 -2.25
C HIS A 212 4.04 -22.75 -0.86
N LEU A 213 3.93 -21.92 0.19
CA LEU A 213 3.76 -22.37 1.58
C LEU A 213 2.44 -23.12 1.74
N ALA A 214 1.33 -22.56 1.27
CA ALA A 214 0.01 -23.20 1.32
C ALA A 214 0.03 -24.56 0.63
N TYR A 215 0.58 -24.61 -0.59
CA TYR A 215 0.71 -25.85 -1.34
C TYR A 215 1.57 -26.86 -0.59
N THR A 216 2.72 -26.46 -0.07
CA THR A 216 3.65 -27.38 0.60
C THR A 216 3.09 -27.92 1.92
N ALA A 217 2.43 -27.07 2.70
CA ALA A 217 1.78 -27.45 3.95
C ALA A 217 0.44 -28.16 3.73
N ASN A 218 -0.13 -28.10 2.52
CA ASN A 218 -1.46 -28.58 2.18
C ASN A 218 -2.56 -27.96 3.06
N VAL A 219 -2.49 -26.65 3.24
CA VAL A 219 -3.43 -25.86 4.06
C VAL A 219 -4.16 -24.83 3.19
N PRO A 220 -5.39 -24.44 3.53
CA PRO A 220 -6.10 -23.41 2.79
C PRO A 220 -5.50 -22.02 3.03
N ILE A 221 -5.67 -21.15 2.03
CA ILE A 221 -5.49 -19.71 2.16
C ILE A 221 -6.86 -19.08 2.42
N LEU A 222 -6.95 -18.20 3.41
CA LEU A 222 -8.12 -17.42 3.79
C LEU A 222 -7.90 -15.97 3.34
N PRO A 223 -8.48 -15.53 2.22
CA PRO A 223 -8.35 -14.14 1.78
C PRO A 223 -9.22 -13.25 2.66
N ILE A 224 -8.60 -12.26 3.31
CA ILE A 224 -9.28 -11.29 4.16
C ILE A 224 -8.81 -9.89 3.82
N ILE A 225 -9.71 -9.02 3.39
CA ILE A 225 -9.35 -7.66 2.98
C ILE A 225 -10.08 -6.66 3.88
N GLY A 226 -9.31 -5.75 4.49
CA GLY A 226 -9.83 -4.68 5.30
C GLY A 226 -10.17 -3.44 4.47
N TYR A 227 -11.28 -2.78 4.75
CA TYR A 227 -11.63 -1.49 4.15
C TYR A 227 -12.58 -0.70 5.06
N ARG A 228 -12.78 0.59 4.77
CA ARG A 228 -13.69 1.49 5.49
C ARG A 228 -14.65 2.14 4.49
N PRO A 229 -15.90 1.68 4.40
CA PRO A 229 -16.92 2.34 3.55
C PRO A 229 -17.22 3.77 4.02
N SER A 230 -17.04 4.02 5.32
CA SER A 230 -17.18 5.33 5.95
C SER A 230 -16.26 5.40 7.16
N TRP A 231 -16.09 6.58 7.74
CA TRP A 231 -15.29 6.72 8.95
C TRP A 231 -15.82 5.87 10.12
N ASP A 232 -17.14 5.73 10.24
CA ASP A 232 -17.82 5.02 11.33
C ASP A 232 -17.96 3.51 11.08
N GLU A 233 -17.32 2.99 10.04
CA GLU A 233 -17.42 1.57 9.70
C GLU A 233 -16.07 1.00 9.27
N ILE A 234 -15.65 -0.06 9.96
CA ILE A 234 -14.52 -0.90 9.58
C ILE A 234 -15.10 -2.20 9.05
N ARG A 235 -14.67 -2.64 7.86
CA ARG A 235 -15.04 -3.94 7.30
C ARG A 235 -13.84 -4.85 7.17
N LEU A 236 -14.05 -6.12 7.48
CA LEU A 236 -13.22 -7.23 7.03
C LEU A 236 -14.06 -8.09 6.10
N LYS A 237 -13.72 -8.07 4.81
CA LYS A 237 -14.31 -8.98 3.82
C LYS A 237 -13.53 -10.28 3.81
N ILE A 238 -14.24 -11.39 4.04
CA ILE A 238 -13.70 -12.74 4.06
C ILE A 238 -14.23 -13.45 2.81
N ASP A 239 -13.31 -13.80 1.90
CA ASP A 239 -13.65 -14.61 0.74
C ASP A 239 -13.53 -16.11 1.05
N ASP A 240 -14.02 -16.94 0.13
CA ASP A 240 -13.95 -18.40 0.27
C ASP A 240 -12.50 -18.91 0.41
N PRO A 241 -12.27 -19.91 1.28
CA PRO A 241 -10.96 -20.53 1.43
C PRO A 241 -10.47 -21.15 0.12
N ILE A 242 -9.23 -20.82 -0.24
CA ILE A 242 -8.55 -21.36 -1.42
C ILE A 242 -7.74 -22.58 -1.00
N VAL A 243 -8.22 -23.77 -1.38
CA VAL A 243 -7.55 -25.04 -1.08
C VAL A 243 -6.52 -25.38 -2.16
N PRO A 244 -5.30 -25.81 -1.79
CA PRO A 244 -4.30 -26.23 -2.77
C PRO A 244 -4.78 -27.40 -3.63
N ASN A 245 -4.82 -27.19 -4.95
CA ASN A 245 -5.11 -28.25 -5.92
C ASN A 245 -3.82 -29.04 -6.23
N LYS A 246 -3.74 -30.29 -5.78
CA LYS A 246 -2.58 -31.18 -5.98
C LYS A 246 -2.44 -31.73 -7.41
N ALA A 247 -3.42 -31.51 -8.28
CA ALA A 247 -3.35 -31.91 -9.69
C ALA A 247 -2.51 -30.95 -10.54
N ILE A 248 -2.27 -29.72 -10.08
CA ILE A 248 -1.43 -28.73 -10.77
C ILE A 248 -0.08 -28.58 -10.07
N SER A 249 0.94 -28.13 -10.79
CA SER A 249 2.25 -27.90 -10.18
C SER A 249 2.17 -26.81 -9.10
N ARG A 250 3.03 -26.94 -8.08
CA ARG A 250 3.17 -25.94 -7.01
C ARG A 250 3.38 -24.54 -7.56
N GLU A 251 4.16 -24.42 -8.62
CA GLU A 251 4.47 -23.14 -9.27
C GLU A 251 3.22 -22.53 -9.91
N ASN A 252 2.50 -23.32 -10.72
CA ASN A 252 1.27 -22.86 -11.38
C ASN A 252 0.21 -22.47 -10.34
N PHE A 253 0.05 -23.26 -9.27
CA PHE A 253 -0.83 -22.91 -8.16
C PHE A 253 -0.41 -21.57 -7.53
N SER A 254 0.88 -21.39 -7.26
CA SER A 254 1.40 -20.21 -6.57
C SER A 254 1.17 -18.93 -7.37
N VAL A 255 1.41 -18.95 -8.69
CA VAL A 255 1.15 -17.81 -9.57
C VAL A 255 -0.36 -17.53 -9.66
N ALA A 256 -1.17 -18.57 -9.90
CA ALA A 256 -2.62 -18.43 -10.05
C ALA A 256 -3.27 -17.86 -8.78
N VAL A 257 -2.91 -18.36 -7.59
CA VAL A 257 -3.46 -17.86 -6.33
C VAL A 257 -2.99 -16.44 -6.04
N THR A 258 -1.74 -16.09 -6.33
CA THR A 258 -1.26 -14.72 -6.15
C THR A 258 -2.01 -13.74 -7.06
N GLN A 259 -2.23 -14.09 -8.34
CA GLN A 259 -3.05 -13.28 -9.24
C GLN A 259 -4.47 -13.11 -8.71
N TYR A 260 -5.11 -14.20 -8.27
CA TYR A 260 -6.46 -14.15 -7.71
C TYR A 260 -6.55 -13.20 -6.51
N LEU A 261 -5.65 -13.34 -5.53
CA LEU A 261 -5.64 -12.51 -4.31
C LEU A 261 -5.49 -11.01 -4.62
N TYR A 262 -4.61 -10.65 -5.56
CA TYR A 262 -4.47 -9.25 -5.99
C TYR A 262 -5.68 -8.77 -6.79
N SER A 263 -6.34 -9.64 -7.56
CA SER A 263 -7.56 -9.29 -8.30
C SER A 263 -8.70 -8.93 -7.33
N GLN A 264 -8.84 -9.66 -6.23
CA GLN A 264 -9.81 -9.34 -5.17
C GLN A 264 -9.53 -7.97 -4.56
N ALA A 265 -8.28 -7.69 -4.17
CA ALA A 265 -7.88 -6.40 -3.61
C ALA A 265 -8.04 -5.24 -4.61
N SER A 266 -7.83 -5.49 -5.89
CA SER A 266 -7.89 -4.44 -6.92
C SER A 266 -9.25 -3.74 -7.00
N SER A 267 -10.35 -4.47 -6.75
CA SER A 267 -11.70 -3.90 -6.72
C SER A 267 -11.86 -2.88 -5.60
N ILE A 268 -11.48 -3.27 -4.37
CA ILE A 268 -11.53 -2.41 -3.18
C ILE A 268 -10.58 -1.22 -3.32
N ILE A 269 -9.36 -1.43 -3.85
CA ILE A 269 -8.37 -0.36 -4.02
C ILE A 269 -8.81 0.64 -5.10
N ARG A 270 -9.53 0.19 -6.13
CA ARG A 270 -10.10 1.10 -7.13
C ARG A 270 -11.23 1.95 -6.56
N GLU A 271 -12.05 1.38 -5.69
CA GLU A 271 -13.17 2.07 -5.04
C GLU A 271 -12.69 3.02 -3.92
N TYR A 272 -11.67 2.62 -3.15
CA TYR A 272 -11.11 3.36 -2.01
C TYR A 272 -9.59 3.51 -2.13
N PRO A 273 -9.08 4.26 -3.13
CA PRO A 273 -7.65 4.36 -3.42
C PRO A 273 -6.84 4.89 -2.24
N GLU A 274 -7.39 5.82 -1.47
CA GLU A 274 -6.76 6.40 -0.29
C GLU A 274 -6.48 5.38 0.81
N GLN A 275 -7.13 4.22 0.80
CA GLN A 275 -7.02 3.27 1.91
C GLN A 275 -5.86 2.30 1.80
N TRP A 276 -5.16 2.27 0.67
CA TRP A 276 -4.08 1.32 0.43
C TRP A 276 -2.71 1.91 0.75
N GLU A 277 -2.13 1.53 1.89
CA GLU A 277 -0.85 2.08 2.36
C GLU A 277 0.32 1.77 1.41
N ALA A 278 0.24 0.69 0.62
CA ALA A 278 1.33 0.30 -0.26
C ALA A 278 1.59 1.29 -1.41
N TRP A 279 0.69 2.26 -1.67
CA TRP A 279 0.99 3.38 -2.57
C TRP A 279 2.29 4.11 -2.18
N LEU A 280 2.66 4.14 -0.90
CA LEU A 280 3.90 4.76 -0.43
C LEU A 280 5.17 4.07 -0.95
N ASN A 281 5.08 2.79 -1.32
CA ASN A 281 6.23 1.96 -1.68
C ASN A 281 6.07 1.24 -3.03
N LEU A 282 4.93 1.39 -3.72
CA LEU A 282 4.62 0.63 -4.93
C LEU A 282 5.70 0.78 -6.01
N HIS A 283 6.29 1.97 -6.12
CA HIS A 283 7.40 2.31 -7.03
C HIS A 283 8.58 1.33 -6.98
N LYS A 284 8.76 0.57 -5.89
CA LYS A 284 9.82 -0.44 -5.73
C LYS A 284 9.56 -1.74 -6.50
N VAL A 285 8.31 -1.97 -6.89
CA VAL A 285 7.84 -3.28 -7.40
C VAL A 285 7.06 -3.14 -8.71
N VAL A 286 7.03 -1.94 -9.29
CA VAL A 286 6.28 -1.64 -10.50
C VAL A 286 6.80 -2.39 -11.71
N LYS A 287 5.86 -2.79 -12.58
CA LYS A 287 6.16 -3.21 -13.95
C LYS A 287 5.24 -2.43 -14.89
N ILE A 288 5.74 -1.33 -15.44
CA ILE A 288 4.99 -0.52 -16.40
C ILE A 288 4.99 -1.23 -17.75
N PHE A 289 3.82 -1.73 -18.12
CA PHE A 289 3.57 -2.41 -19.40
C PHE A 289 2.88 -1.46 -20.39
N LYS A 290 1.88 -0.70 -19.93
CA LYS A 290 1.15 0.28 -20.74
C LYS A 290 1.73 1.67 -20.48
N ARG A 291 2.50 2.20 -21.42
CA ARG A 291 3.03 3.56 -21.32
C ARG A 291 1.99 4.54 -21.83
N SER A 292 1.58 5.51 -21.01
CA SER A 292 0.89 6.68 -21.53
C SER A 292 1.89 7.50 -22.33
N SER A 293 1.61 7.70 -23.62
CA SER A 293 2.23 8.74 -24.42
C SER A 293 1.51 10.05 -24.12
N PHE A 294 2.24 11.12 -23.88
CA PHE A 294 1.66 12.45 -23.98
C PHE A 294 1.60 12.82 -25.47
N SER A 295 0.45 13.31 -25.93
CA SER A 295 0.34 13.87 -27.27
C SER A 295 0.94 15.27 -27.22
N THR A 296 2.03 15.49 -27.94
CA THR A 296 2.58 16.83 -28.20
C THR A 296 1.74 17.54 -29.25
N THR A 297 0.43 17.66 -29.01
CA THR A 297 -0.37 18.59 -29.81
C THR A 297 0.07 19.99 -29.38
N ILE A 298 1.02 20.57 -30.12
CA ILE A 298 1.51 21.92 -29.87
C ILE A 298 0.34 22.85 -30.19
N THR A 299 -0.44 23.19 -29.19
CA THR A 299 -1.40 24.29 -29.24
C THR A 299 -0.60 25.58 -29.02
N SER A 300 -0.72 26.59 -29.87
CA SER A 300 -0.03 27.87 -29.64
C SER A 300 -0.76 28.69 -28.59
N GLY A 301 -0.05 29.41 -27.73
CA GLY A 301 -0.65 30.34 -26.76
C GLY A 301 0.37 31.16 -25.99
N ASN A 302 -0.11 32.03 -25.11
CA ASN A 302 0.76 32.84 -24.23
C ASN A 302 0.72 32.37 -22.77
N ILE A 303 -0.08 31.36 -22.46
CA ILE A 303 -0.30 30.85 -21.09
C ILE A 303 0.00 29.35 -21.06
N VAL A 304 0.83 28.96 -20.10
CA VAL A 304 1.23 27.57 -19.88
C VAL A 304 0.94 27.12 -18.45
N THR A 305 0.73 25.83 -18.26
CA THR A 305 0.56 25.18 -16.96
C THR A 305 1.41 23.91 -16.87
N PHE A 306 1.72 23.50 -15.63
CA PHE A 306 2.46 22.28 -15.38
C PHE A 306 1.63 21.06 -15.73
N ASN A 307 2.22 20.13 -16.47
CA ASN A 307 1.58 18.86 -16.81
C ASN A 307 1.63 17.89 -15.60
N LEU A 308 0.71 18.10 -14.66
CA LEU A 308 0.56 17.27 -13.46
C LEU A 308 0.27 15.80 -13.78
N ARG A 309 -0.25 15.48 -14.97
CA ARG A 309 -0.52 14.09 -15.36
C ARG A 309 0.78 13.33 -15.58
N HIS A 310 1.75 13.90 -16.28
CA HIS A 310 2.97 13.18 -16.66
C HIS A 310 4.17 13.48 -15.78
N PHE A 311 4.15 14.61 -15.06
CA PHE A 311 5.30 15.09 -14.30
C PHE A 311 4.96 15.39 -12.84
N GLY A 312 6.00 15.39 -12.01
CA GLY A 312 5.94 15.81 -10.60
C GLY A 312 7.24 16.47 -10.18
N LEU A 313 7.23 17.17 -9.05
CA LEU A 313 8.39 17.91 -8.54
C LEU A 313 8.70 17.44 -7.12
N PHE A 314 9.97 17.27 -6.77
CA PHE A 314 10.34 17.00 -5.37
C PHE A 314 11.77 17.46 -5.07
N GLN A 315 12.14 17.46 -3.79
CA GLN A 315 13.47 17.82 -3.32
C GLN A 315 14.04 16.76 -2.39
N ILE A 316 15.36 16.57 -2.44
CA ILE A 316 16.12 15.74 -1.49
C ILE A 316 17.32 16.56 -1.03
N GLY A 317 17.30 17.00 0.23
CA GLY A 317 18.23 18.02 0.72
C GLY A 317 18.11 19.28 -0.14
N ASP A 318 19.24 19.79 -0.62
CA ASP A 318 19.28 21.02 -1.43
C ASP A 318 19.09 20.78 -2.93
N ARG A 319 18.90 19.53 -3.35
CA ARG A 319 18.72 19.16 -4.77
C ARG A 319 17.26 19.12 -5.15
N SER A 320 16.94 19.71 -6.29
CA SER A 320 15.59 19.78 -6.85
C SER A 320 15.46 18.83 -8.05
N PHE A 321 14.32 18.17 -8.16
CA PHE A 321 14.08 17.12 -9.14
C PHE A 321 12.76 17.29 -9.87
N LEU A 322 12.78 17.01 -11.17
CA LEU A 322 11.60 16.76 -12.01
C LEU A 322 11.44 15.25 -12.16
N LEU A 323 10.29 14.71 -11.77
CA LEU A 323 9.92 13.31 -11.94
C LEU A 323 9.08 13.15 -13.20
N GLN A 324 9.51 12.29 -14.11
CA GLN A 324 8.66 11.75 -15.17
C GLN A 324 7.94 10.49 -14.66
N LYS A 325 6.62 10.61 -14.44
CA LYS A 325 5.81 9.64 -13.68
C LYS A 325 5.70 8.27 -14.35
N ASN A 326 5.55 8.22 -15.67
CA ASN A 326 5.36 6.95 -16.40
C ASN A 326 6.62 6.08 -16.46
N LEU A 327 7.80 6.67 -16.23
CA LEU A 327 9.09 5.96 -16.22
C LEU A 327 9.71 5.87 -14.83
N TYR A 328 9.15 6.57 -13.82
CA TYR A 328 9.79 6.76 -12.51
C TYR A 328 11.22 7.29 -12.62
N GLN A 329 11.48 8.10 -13.66
CA GLN A 329 12.79 8.70 -13.90
C GLN A 329 12.81 10.12 -13.36
N SER A 330 13.88 10.47 -12.65
CA SER A 330 14.05 11.80 -12.07
C SER A 330 15.25 12.51 -12.68
N PHE A 331 15.07 13.79 -12.97
CA PHE A 331 16.08 14.67 -13.55
C PHE A 331 16.40 15.76 -12.54
N VAL A 332 17.69 16.01 -12.29
CA VAL A 332 18.11 17.13 -11.45
C VAL A 332 17.84 18.42 -12.23
N ILE A 333 17.18 19.38 -11.60
CA ILE A 333 16.90 20.70 -12.18
C ILE A 333 17.43 21.81 -11.28
N PRO A 334 17.81 22.97 -11.85
CA PRO A 334 18.20 24.14 -11.06
C PRO A 334 17.07 24.60 -10.13
N THR A 335 17.42 25.02 -8.90
CA THR A 335 16.45 25.53 -7.91
C THR A 335 15.59 26.69 -8.41
N PRO A 336 16.11 27.67 -9.21
CA PRO A 336 15.26 28.69 -9.82
C PRO A 336 14.16 28.11 -10.71
N LEU A 337 14.51 27.15 -11.59
CA LEU A 337 13.55 26.47 -12.46
C LEU A 337 12.53 25.67 -11.64
N PHE A 338 12.96 24.97 -10.59
CA PHE A 338 12.04 24.25 -9.69
C PHE A 338 10.99 25.19 -9.07
N LYS A 339 11.42 26.35 -8.54
CA LYS A 339 10.50 27.33 -7.95
C LYS A 339 9.51 27.86 -8.97
N GLN A 340 9.98 28.11 -10.19
CA GLN A 340 9.15 28.55 -11.29
C GLN A 340 8.11 27.49 -11.68
N LEU A 341 8.52 26.24 -11.88
CA LEU A 341 7.59 25.14 -12.19
C LEU A 341 6.60 24.91 -11.05
N LYS A 342 7.03 25.03 -9.78
CA LYS A 342 6.11 24.92 -8.63
C LYS A 342 5.04 26.01 -8.64
N LYS A 343 5.36 27.24 -9.04
CA LYS A 343 4.36 28.32 -9.25
C LYS A 343 3.33 27.93 -10.32
N THR A 344 3.77 27.28 -11.41
CA THR A 344 2.90 26.88 -12.52
C THR A 344 1.90 25.76 -12.19
N ILE A 345 2.14 25.03 -11.09
CA ILE A 345 1.19 24.03 -10.55
C ILE A 345 -0.02 24.71 -9.92
N CYS A 346 0.20 25.79 -9.16
CA CYS A 346 -0.86 26.49 -8.45
C CYS A 346 -1.70 27.36 -9.40
N GLN A 347 -1.06 27.95 -10.40
CA GLN A 347 -1.73 28.81 -11.37
C GLN A 347 -0.99 28.79 -12.72
N PRO A 348 -1.72 28.89 -13.85
CA PRO A 348 -1.09 29.11 -15.15
C PRO A 348 -0.26 30.38 -15.16
N VAL A 349 0.82 30.41 -15.94
CA VAL A 349 1.73 31.55 -16.06
C VAL A 349 1.95 31.96 -17.51
N ASN A 350 2.42 33.19 -17.72
CA ASN A 350 2.78 33.66 -19.06
C ASN A 350 4.08 32.99 -19.54
N VAL A 351 4.15 32.64 -20.83
CA VAL A 351 5.37 32.11 -21.48
C VAL A 351 6.58 33.03 -21.32
N GLU A 352 6.37 34.34 -21.27
CA GLU A 352 7.41 35.36 -21.07
C GLU A 352 8.12 35.25 -19.71
N GLU A 353 7.53 34.53 -18.74
CA GLU A 353 8.22 34.27 -17.47
C GLU A 353 9.42 33.31 -17.65
N PHE A 354 9.50 32.55 -18.74
CA PHE A 354 10.57 31.57 -19.00
C PHE A 354 11.58 32.07 -20.04
N GLU A 355 12.84 31.70 -19.85
CA GLU A 355 13.86 31.85 -20.89
C GLU A 355 13.46 31.04 -22.15
N PRO A 356 13.52 31.60 -23.37
CA PRO A 356 12.96 30.97 -24.57
C PRO A 356 13.45 29.55 -24.84
N VAL A 357 14.75 29.28 -24.65
CA VAL A 357 15.33 27.94 -24.84
C VAL A 357 14.80 26.95 -23.81
N THR A 358 14.69 27.38 -22.55
CA THR A 358 14.14 26.55 -21.46
C THR A 358 12.66 26.26 -21.71
N LEU A 359 11.89 27.25 -22.15
CA LEU A 359 10.47 27.09 -22.46
C LEU A 359 10.26 26.07 -23.58
N ASP A 360 11.03 26.19 -24.67
CA ASP A 360 10.97 25.27 -25.81
C ASP A 360 11.28 23.83 -25.40
N GLU A 361 12.30 23.63 -24.56
CA GLU A 361 12.64 22.32 -24.02
C GLU A 361 11.51 21.76 -23.13
N LEU A 362 10.93 22.58 -22.25
CA LEU A 362 9.84 22.16 -21.35
C LEU A 362 8.57 21.78 -22.11
N ILE A 363 8.21 22.52 -23.16
CA ILE A 363 7.04 22.24 -24.00
C ILE A 363 7.29 21.01 -24.87
N THR A 364 8.46 20.92 -25.50
CA THR A 364 8.86 19.78 -26.35
C THR A 364 8.83 18.48 -25.56
N ASN A 365 9.27 18.52 -24.30
CA ASN A 365 9.21 17.36 -23.40
C ASN A 365 7.86 17.19 -22.68
N GLY A 366 6.87 18.04 -22.96
CA GLY A 366 5.52 17.97 -22.39
C GLY A 366 5.42 18.27 -20.90
N VAL A 367 6.47 18.88 -20.31
CA VAL A 367 6.51 19.31 -18.89
C VAL A 367 5.55 20.47 -18.67
N LEU A 368 5.54 21.40 -19.62
CA LEU A 368 4.55 22.46 -19.72
C LEU A 368 3.61 22.17 -20.88
N ILE A 369 2.34 22.49 -20.68
CA ILE A 369 1.31 22.43 -21.72
C ILE A 369 0.61 23.78 -21.78
N TYR A 370 0.20 24.18 -22.99
CA TYR A 370 -0.60 25.38 -23.14
C TYR A 370 -1.99 25.15 -22.57
N LYS A 371 -2.52 26.18 -21.92
CA LYS A 371 -3.90 26.17 -21.46
C LYS A 371 -4.80 26.53 -22.64
N GLU A 372 -5.80 25.69 -22.91
CA GLU A 372 -6.86 25.98 -23.87
C GLU A 372 -7.69 27.21 -23.47
#